data_AF-A0A3N5NG24-F1
#
_entry.id   AF-A0A3N5NG24-F1
#
_cell.length_a   1.000
_cell.length_b   1.000
_cell.length_c   1.000
_cell.angle_alpha   90.00
_cell.angle_beta   90.00
_cell.angle_gamma   90.00
#
_symmetry.space_group_name_H-M   'P 1'
#
loop_
_entity.id
_entity.type
_entity.pdbx_description
1 polymer ?
#
loop_
_entity_poly.entity_id
_entity_poly.type
_entity_poly.pdbx_seq_one_letter_code
_entity_poly.pdbx_strand_id
1 'polypeptide(L)'
;MQNAAKSQMQKTVKPIQPDTHFLKREHINSAPGILRQGKWFIRYGVLQAVLLLLIILFLFALAPSLWGDDQKNKLWNPADHSKIYLVKLRGSINPGAAELLKRALREADMGHAACLVIELDTPGGLVSTLRDMVQEVMASTIPTVVYVTPSGAQAASAGAILTIAAHVAA
;
A
#
# COMPACT_ATOMS: atom_id res chain seq x y z
N MET A 1 14.65 -51.48 -27.74
CA MET A 1 15.54 -50.78 -26.79
C MET A 1 14.83 -49.56 -26.19
N GLN A 2 13.71 -49.76 -25.47
CA GLN A 2 12.84 -48.65 -25.00
C GLN A 2 12.52 -48.68 -23.49
N ASN A 3 13.15 -49.53 -22.68
CA ASN A 3 12.78 -49.68 -21.26
C ASN A 3 13.88 -49.32 -20.26
N ALA A 4 14.76 -48.36 -20.58
CA ALA A 4 15.86 -47.98 -19.68
C ALA A 4 15.70 -46.60 -19.00
N ALA A 5 14.59 -45.88 -19.23
CA ALA A 5 14.45 -44.48 -18.76
C ALA A 5 13.24 -44.21 -17.83
N LYS A 6 12.77 -45.22 -17.09
CA LYS A 6 11.69 -45.06 -16.08
C LYS A 6 12.08 -45.47 -14.67
N SER A 7 13.38 -45.65 -14.39
CA SER A 7 13.89 -46.28 -13.15
C SER A 7 14.61 -45.32 -12.19
N GLN A 8 14.37 -44.00 -12.22
CA GLN A 8 15.07 -43.06 -11.33
C GLN A 8 14.23 -41.97 -10.62
N MET A 9 12.89 -42.00 -10.66
CA MET A 9 12.05 -41.03 -9.92
C MET A 9 11.15 -41.67 -8.85
N GLN A 10 11.65 -42.70 -8.16
CA GLN A 10 11.05 -43.16 -6.90
C GLN A 10 12.14 -43.22 -5.83
N LYS A 11 12.48 -42.05 -5.27
CA LYS A 11 13.24 -41.96 -4.03
C LYS A 11 12.49 -41.10 -3.01
N THR A 12 11.95 -41.83 -2.03
CA THR A 12 11.88 -41.46 -0.61
C THR A 12 10.79 -40.47 -0.17
N VAL A 13 9.54 -40.95 -0.09
CA VAL A 13 8.61 -40.47 0.93
C VAL A 13 8.72 -41.43 2.11
N LYS A 14 9.26 -40.95 3.24
CA LYS A 14 9.41 -41.74 4.47
C LYS A 14 8.17 -41.52 5.35
N PRO A 15 7.46 -42.57 5.80
CA PRO A 15 6.29 -42.40 6.65
C PRO A 15 6.71 -41.88 8.03
N ILE A 16 5.99 -40.88 8.54
CA ILE A 16 6.14 -40.34 9.90
C ILE A 16 5.21 -41.15 10.80
N GLN A 17 5.78 -41.89 11.74
CA GLN A 17 5.05 -42.65 12.76
C GLN A 17 4.52 -41.67 13.82
N PRO A 18 3.23 -41.69 14.20
CA PRO A 18 2.75 -40.85 15.29
C PRO A 18 3.28 -41.39 16.63
N ASP A 19 4.03 -40.56 17.37
CA ASP A 19 4.54 -40.87 18.70
C ASP A 19 3.39 -41.10 19.69
N THR A 20 3.15 -42.35 20.07
CA THR A 20 2.13 -42.74 21.05
C THR A 20 2.61 -42.63 22.50
N HIS A 21 3.72 -41.93 22.75
CA HIS A 21 4.31 -41.78 24.08
C HIS A 21 3.60 -40.77 25.00
N PHE A 22 2.58 -40.06 24.51
CA PHE A 22 1.83 -39.05 25.29
C PHE A 22 0.63 -39.60 26.09
N LEU A 23 0.39 -40.91 26.07
CA LEU A 23 -0.69 -41.53 26.86
C LEU A 23 -0.18 -42.16 28.15
N LYS A 24 0.52 -41.39 29.00
CA LYS A 24 0.73 -41.84 30.38
C LYS A 24 0.94 -40.71 31.41
N ARG A 25 -0.02 -40.68 32.35
CA ARG A 25 -0.11 -39.96 33.63
C ARG A 25 -0.50 -38.48 33.47
N GLU A 26 -1.45 -37.93 34.23
CA GLU A 26 -1.57 -38.03 35.68
C GLU A 26 -3.03 -38.06 36.18
N HIS A 27 -3.28 -38.97 37.13
CA HIS A 27 -4.40 -38.91 38.05
C HIS A 27 -4.21 -37.72 38.99
N ILE A 28 -5.09 -36.72 38.91
CA ILE A 28 -5.24 -35.67 39.92
C ILE A 28 -6.71 -35.60 40.33
N ASN A 29 -7.09 -36.49 41.25
CA ASN A 29 -8.26 -36.28 42.10
C ASN A 29 -7.79 -35.60 43.38
N SER A 30 -8.17 -34.34 43.57
CA SER A 30 -8.52 -33.70 44.86
C SER A 30 -8.69 -32.19 44.67
N ALA A 31 -9.92 -31.70 44.53
CA ALA A 31 -10.24 -30.30 44.77
C ALA A 31 -11.46 -30.21 45.70
N PRO A 32 -11.28 -29.97 47.01
CA PRO A 32 -12.39 -29.64 47.88
C PRO A 32 -12.63 -28.12 47.86
N GLY A 33 -13.87 -27.75 47.52
CA GLY A 33 -14.57 -26.62 48.14
C GLY A 33 -14.13 -25.19 47.80
N ILE A 34 -14.41 -24.70 46.58
CA ILE A 34 -14.46 -23.26 46.32
C ILE A 34 -15.63 -22.92 45.37
N LEU A 35 -16.87 -23.23 45.79
CA LEU A 35 -18.07 -22.75 45.09
C LEU A 35 -19.00 -22.02 46.05
N ARG A 36 -18.55 -20.87 46.57
CA ARG A 36 -19.44 -19.95 47.27
C ARG A 36 -18.95 -18.49 47.31
N GLN A 37 -18.52 -17.93 46.17
CA GLN A 37 -18.20 -16.49 46.06
C GLN A 37 -18.63 -15.83 44.73
N GLY A 38 -19.57 -16.41 43.98
CA GLY A 38 -19.85 -16.03 42.59
C GLY A 38 -20.61 -14.73 42.31
N LYS A 39 -21.02 -13.95 43.33
CA LYS A 39 -21.84 -12.73 43.09
C LYS A 39 -21.14 -11.40 43.40
N TRP A 40 -20.09 -11.40 44.21
CA TRP A 40 -19.29 -10.20 44.45
C TRP A 40 -18.35 -9.94 43.25
N PHE A 41 -17.66 -10.96 42.74
CA PHE A 41 -16.69 -10.80 41.64
C PHE A 41 -17.25 -10.19 40.34
N ILE A 42 -18.50 -10.49 39.97
CA ILE A 42 -19.09 -9.94 38.73
C ILE A 42 -19.44 -8.46 38.89
N ARG A 43 -19.98 -8.06 40.05
CA ARG A 43 -20.38 -6.66 40.31
C ARG A 43 -19.16 -5.74 40.42
N TYR A 44 -18.11 -6.19 41.11
CA TYR A 44 -16.86 -5.44 41.18
C TYR A 44 -16.06 -5.54 39.87
N GLY A 45 -16.11 -6.66 39.15
CA GLY A 45 -15.42 -6.80 37.86
C GLY A 45 -15.98 -5.87 36.78
N VAL A 46 -17.31 -5.74 36.67
CA VAL A 46 -17.92 -4.79 35.72
C VAL A 46 -17.65 -3.35 36.13
N LEU A 47 -17.80 -3.01 37.41
CA LEU A 47 -17.52 -1.66 37.91
C LEU A 47 -16.04 -1.28 37.73
N GLN A 48 -15.13 -2.22 37.96
CA GLN A 48 -13.69 -2.04 37.77
C GLN A 48 -13.34 -1.91 36.29
N ALA A 49 -13.96 -2.69 35.39
CA ALA A 49 -13.77 -2.56 33.96
C ALA A 49 -14.27 -1.20 33.43
N VAL A 50 -15.41 -0.71 33.93
CA VAL A 50 -15.93 0.63 33.59
C VAL A 50 -14.99 1.72 34.10
N LEU A 51 -14.46 1.59 35.32
CA LEU A 51 -13.51 2.54 35.87
C LEU A 51 -12.22 2.60 35.03
N LEU A 52 -11.68 1.44 34.64
CA LEU A 52 -10.51 1.35 33.77
C LEU A 52 -10.77 1.95 32.38
N LEU A 53 -11.94 1.68 31.79
CA LEU A 53 -12.35 2.28 30.52
C LEU A 53 -12.41 3.82 30.61
N LEU A 54 -13.00 4.35 31.69
CA LEU A 54 -13.08 5.80 31.91
C LEU A 54 -11.70 6.42 32.14
N ILE A 55 -10.81 5.73 32.86
CA ILE A 55 -9.43 6.18 33.06
C ILE A 55 -8.67 6.19 31.73
N ILE A 56 -8.83 5.16 30.88
CA ILE A 56 -8.21 5.10 29.55
C ILE A 56 -8.75 6.22 28.65
N LEU A 57 -10.07 6.45 28.64
CA LEU A 57 -10.69 7.54 27.88
C LEU A 57 -10.23 8.91 28.38
N PHE A 58 -10.10 9.08 29.70
CA PHE A 58 -9.60 10.31 30.30
C PHE A 58 -8.12 10.55 29.97
N LEU A 59 -7.28 9.51 30.06
CA LEU A 59 -5.86 9.58 29.66
C LEU A 59 -5.72 9.89 28.17
N PHE A 60 -6.55 9.29 27.31
CA PHE A 60 -6.56 9.59 25.87
C PHE A 60 -7.01 11.02 25.59
N ALA A 61 -8.00 11.54 26.33
CA ALA A 61 -8.47 12.92 26.22
C ALA A 61 -7.49 13.96 26.80
N LEU A 62 -6.61 13.57 27.73
CA LEU A 62 -5.56 14.43 28.30
C LEU A 62 -4.23 14.39 27.54
N ALA A 63 -4.06 13.42 26.63
CA ALA A 63 -2.91 13.23 25.78
C ALA A 63 -2.95 13.83 24.34
N PRO A 64 -3.78 14.85 23.97
CA PRO A 64 -3.69 15.47 22.64
C PRO A 64 -2.30 16.04 22.33
N SER A 65 -1.55 16.42 23.38
CA SER A 65 -0.19 16.93 23.29
C SER A 65 0.90 15.85 23.19
N LEU A 66 0.57 14.57 23.46
CA LEU A 66 1.46 13.44 23.25
C LEU A 66 1.25 12.79 21.86
N TRP A 67 0.08 13.02 21.25
CA TRP A 67 -0.03 12.97 19.79
C TRP A 67 0.73 14.19 19.28
N GLY A 68 2.03 14.02 19.01
CA GLY A 68 2.83 15.07 18.40
C GLY A 68 2.15 15.56 17.13
N ASP A 69 1.54 16.75 17.19
CA ASP A 69 1.03 17.49 16.03
C ASP A 69 2.19 18.14 15.25
N ASP A 70 3.39 17.56 15.36
CA ASP A 70 4.63 18.01 14.74
C ASP A 70 4.65 17.73 13.22
N GLN A 71 3.67 16.95 12.73
CA GLN A 71 3.43 16.74 11.30
C GLN A 71 2.53 17.81 10.67
N LYS A 72 1.64 18.47 11.44
CA LYS A 72 0.80 19.52 10.87
C LYS A 72 1.57 20.80 10.60
N ASN A 73 2.70 21.02 11.27
CA ASN A 73 3.57 22.19 11.13
C ASN A 73 4.80 21.98 10.24
N LYS A 74 4.93 20.81 9.58
CA LYS A 74 5.66 20.74 8.30
C LYS A 74 4.77 21.28 7.18
N LEU A 75 4.13 22.43 7.44
CA LEU A 75 3.37 23.19 6.47
C LEU A 75 4.40 23.60 5.43
N TRP A 76 4.35 22.94 4.27
CA TRP A 76 4.67 23.51 2.97
C TRP A 76 5.42 24.84 3.09
N ASN A 77 6.76 24.78 3.07
CA ASN A 77 7.53 25.96 2.74
C ASN A 77 7.40 26.10 1.22
N PRO A 78 6.66 27.11 0.70
CA PRO A 78 6.55 27.28 -0.74
C PRO A 78 7.92 27.42 -1.38
N ALA A 79 8.93 27.89 -0.64
CA ALA A 79 10.29 28.03 -1.14
C ALA A 79 11.01 26.69 -1.40
N ASP A 80 10.67 25.59 -0.68
CA ASP A 80 11.39 24.31 -0.77
C ASP A 80 10.81 23.34 -1.82
N HIS A 81 9.55 23.51 -2.23
CA HIS A 81 8.90 22.73 -3.31
C HIS A 81 8.06 23.63 -4.25
N SER A 82 8.56 24.81 -4.61
CA SER A 82 7.76 25.82 -5.36
C SER A 82 7.41 25.45 -6.80
N LYS A 83 8.12 24.51 -7.41
CA LYS A 83 8.08 24.34 -8.86
C LYS A 83 7.14 23.23 -9.27
N ILE A 84 6.16 23.59 -10.10
CA ILE A 84 5.31 22.65 -10.83
C ILE A 84 5.84 22.59 -12.26
N TYR A 85 6.13 21.39 -12.74
CA TYR A 85 6.56 21.18 -14.11
C TYR A 85 5.35 20.81 -14.98
N LEU A 86 5.37 21.23 -16.24
CA LEU A 86 4.32 20.91 -17.21
C LEU A 86 4.95 20.28 -18.45
N VAL A 87 4.44 19.11 -18.84
CA VAL A 87 4.74 18.49 -20.13
C VAL A 87 3.45 18.35 -20.92
N LYS A 88 3.52 18.61 -22.22
CA LYS A 88 2.38 18.48 -23.14
C LYS A 88 2.55 17.24 -23.99
N LEU A 89 1.66 16.28 -23.83
CA LEU A 89 1.59 15.07 -24.65
C LEU A 89 0.34 15.15 -25.53
N ARG A 90 0.54 15.67 -26.75
CA ARG A 90 -0.53 15.80 -27.75
C ARG A 90 -0.29 14.86 -28.93
N GLY A 91 -1.36 14.26 -29.44
CA GLY A 91 -1.30 13.32 -30.56
C GLY A 91 -1.02 11.88 -30.14
N SER A 92 -0.46 11.09 -31.06
CA SER A 92 -0.29 9.64 -30.86
C SER A 92 0.80 9.30 -29.84
N ILE A 93 0.54 8.31 -28.99
CA ILE A 93 1.53 7.74 -28.06
C ILE A 93 2.58 6.94 -28.85
N ASN A 94 3.79 7.49 -28.94
CA ASN A 94 4.92 6.95 -29.69
C ASN A 94 6.24 7.08 -28.90
N PRO A 95 7.36 6.47 -29.35
CA PRO A 95 8.63 6.51 -28.61
C PRO A 95 9.15 7.92 -28.32
N GLY A 96 8.89 8.89 -29.20
CA GLY A 96 9.27 10.29 -28.97
C GLY A 96 8.50 10.93 -27.82
N ALA A 97 7.19 10.66 -27.73
CA ALA A 97 6.38 11.09 -26.59
C ALA A 97 6.85 10.44 -25.28
N ALA A 98 7.30 9.18 -25.32
CA ALA A 98 7.83 8.50 -24.14
C ALA A 98 9.13 9.14 -23.66
N GLU A 99 10.06 9.44 -24.57
CA GLU A 99 11.30 10.13 -24.20
C GLU A 99 11.03 11.54 -23.66
N LEU A 100 10.05 12.24 -24.21
CA LEU A 100 9.63 13.54 -23.70
C LEU A 100 9.12 13.45 -22.25
N LEU A 101 8.27 12.45 -21.95
CA LEU A 101 7.79 12.21 -20.60
C LEU A 101 8.93 11.83 -19.64
N LYS A 102 9.81 10.90 -20.04
CA LYS A 102 10.98 10.51 -19.24
C LYS A 102 11.87 11.70 -18.91
N ARG A 103 12.12 12.55 -19.90
CA ARG A 103 12.90 13.78 -19.71
C ARG A 103 12.21 14.72 -18.74
N ALA A 104 10.90 14.94 -18.88
CA ALA A 104 10.14 15.80 -17.98
C ALA A 104 10.15 15.28 -16.53
N LEU A 105 10.01 13.97 -16.32
CA LEU A 105 10.12 13.35 -15.00
C LEU A 105 11.51 13.58 -14.38
N ARG A 106 12.59 13.37 -15.15
CA ARG A 106 13.95 13.64 -14.69
C ARG A 106 14.18 15.11 -14.34
N GLU A 107 13.71 16.02 -15.19
CA GLU A 107 13.85 17.46 -14.94
C GLU A 107 13.05 17.93 -13.71
N ALA A 108 11.85 17.36 -13.50
CA ALA A 108 11.04 17.62 -12.32
C ALA A 108 11.70 17.08 -11.04
N ASP A 109 12.30 15.88 -11.09
CA ASP A 109 13.00 15.28 -9.96
C ASP A 109 14.26 16.07 -9.58
N MET A 110 15.12 16.38 -10.55
CA MET A 110 16.29 17.25 -10.32
C MET A 110 15.88 18.64 -9.79
N GLY A 111 14.74 19.16 -10.25
CA GLY A 111 14.16 20.42 -9.83
C GLY A 111 13.49 20.39 -8.45
N HIS A 112 13.43 19.23 -7.78
CA HIS A 112 12.71 19.00 -6.53
C HIS A 112 11.24 19.48 -6.61
N ALA A 113 10.62 19.24 -7.76
CA ALA A 113 9.28 19.71 -8.08
C ALA A 113 8.23 19.19 -7.10
N ALA A 114 7.20 19.99 -6.85
CA ALA A 114 6.03 19.52 -6.10
C ALA A 114 5.27 18.44 -6.87
N CYS A 115 5.15 18.59 -8.19
CA CYS A 115 4.57 17.61 -9.09
C CYS A 115 4.92 17.89 -10.55
N LEU A 116 4.69 16.89 -11.40
CA LEU A 116 4.67 17.01 -12.86
C LEU A 116 3.23 16.93 -13.35
N VAL A 117 2.76 17.99 -14.03
CA VAL A 117 1.51 18.00 -14.76
C VAL A 117 1.75 17.53 -16.19
N ILE A 118 0.99 16.54 -16.62
CA ILE A 118 0.97 15.97 -17.95
C ILE A 118 -0.32 16.44 -18.63
N GLU A 119 -0.22 17.51 -19.40
CA GLU A 119 -1.32 17.96 -20.28
C GLU A 119 -1.48 16.94 -21.41
N LEU A 120 -2.64 16.27 -21.45
CA LEU A 120 -2.86 15.11 -22.30
C LEU A 120 -4.00 15.35 -23.30
N ASP A 121 -3.71 15.12 -24.58
CA ASP A 121 -4.70 15.02 -25.65
C ASP A 121 -4.25 13.96 -26.68
N THR A 122 -4.78 12.74 -26.57
CA THR A 122 -4.36 11.61 -27.38
C THR A 122 -5.52 10.71 -27.84
N PRO A 123 -5.53 10.27 -29.11
CA PRO A 123 -6.38 9.19 -29.58
C PRO A 123 -5.90 7.80 -29.16
N GLY A 124 -4.71 7.70 -28.55
CA GLY A 124 -4.05 6.45 -28.20
C GLY A 124 -2.73 6.28 -28.95
N GLY A 125 -2.23 5.05 -29.03
CA GLY A 125 -0.98 4.75 -29.74
C GLY A 125 -0.43 3.37 -29.40
N LEU A 126 0.89 3.24 -29.45
CA LEU A 126 1.56 1.95 -29.29
C LEU A 126 1.49 1.46 -27.84
N VAL A 127 1.01 0.23 -27.66
CA VAL A 127 0.88 -0.39 -26.33
C VAL A 127 2.24 -0.61 -25.67
N SER A 128 3.30 -0.92 -26.42
CA SER A 128 4.66 -1.05 -25.88
C SER A 128 5.14 0.28 -25.29
N THR A 129 5.06 1.36 -26.06
CA THR A 129 5.40 2.71 -25.62
C THR A 129 4.59 3.12 -24.38
N LEU A 130 3.29 2.85 -24.38
CA LEU A 130 2.45 3.13 -23.22
C LEU A 130 2.92 2.38 -21.97
N ARG A 131 3.26 1.09 -22.09
CA ARG A 131 3.77 0.31 -20.96
C ARG A 131 5.04 0.93 -20.39
N ASP A 132 5.94 1.38 -21.27
CA ASP A 132 7.16 2.07 -20.84
C ASP A 132 6.82 3.36 -20.10
N MET A 133 5.91 4.19 -20.64
CA MET A 133 5.47 5.41 -19.96
C MET A 133 4.85 5.15 -18.59
N VAL A 134 3.98 4.14 -18.47
CA VAL A 134 3.34 3.76 -17.22
C VAL A 134 4.38 3.31 -16.20
N GLN A 135 5.37 2.53 -16.61
CA GLN A 135 6.46 2.11 -15.73
C GLN A 135 7.24 3.31 -15.18
N GLU A 136 7.55 4.29 -16.02
CA GLU A 136 8.24 5.52 -15.62
C GLU A 136 7.40 6.36 -14.64
N VAL A 137 6.10 6.49 -14.92
CA VAL A 137 5.17 7.20 -14.03
C VAL A 137 5.05 6.51 -12.67
N MET A 138 4.91 5.18 -12.66
CA MET A 138 4.80 4.41 -11.42
C MET A 138 6.10 4.33 -10.63
N ALA A 139 7.26 4.45 -11.30
CA ALA A 139 8.56 4.50 -10.66
C ALA A 139 8.96 5.91 -10.21
N SER A 140 8.18 6.94 -10.57
CA SER A 140 8.52 8.32 -10.26
C SER A 140 8.44 8.62 -8.77
N THR A 141 9.48 9.28 -8.26
CA THR A 141 9.53 9.91 -6.93
C THR A 141 8.70 11.19 -6.85
N ILE A 142 8.37 11.78 -7.99
CA ILE A 142 7.61 13.02 -8.11
C ILE A 142 6.14 12.70 -8.41
N PRO A 143 5.19 13.29 -7.67
CA PRO A 143 3.76 13.11 -7.97
C PRO A 143 3.43 13.55 -9.40
N THR A 144 2.65 12.73 -10.10
CA THR A 144 2.22 12.97 -11.48
C THR A 144 0.73 13.28 -11.54
N VAL A 145 0.39 14.34 -12.26
CA VAL A 145 -1.00 14.76 -12.50
C VAL A 145 -1.27 14.67 -13.99
N VAL A 146 -2.18 13.82 -14.43
CA VAL A 146 -2.66 13.84 -15.82
C VAL A 146 -3.83 14.79 -15.91
N TYR A 147 -3.72 15.81 -16.77
CA TYR A 147 -4.75 16.80 -17.00
C TYR A 147 -5.23 16.74 -18.45
N VAL A 148 -6.46 16.28 -18.67
CA VAL A 148 -7.02 16.12 -20.02
C VAL A 148 -7.57 17.47 -20.48
N THR A 149 -6.85 18.15 -21.37
CA THR A 149 -7.12 19.54 -21.74
C THR A 149 -6.55 19.85 -23.13
N PRO A 150 -7.11 20.82 -23.89
CA PRO A 150 -8.24 21.70 -23.59
C PRO A 150 -9.60 21.00 -23.60
N SER A 151 -10.69 21.75 -23.38
CA SER A 151 -12.04 21.25 -23.58
C SER A 151 -12.18 20.59 -24.95
N GLY A 152 -12.67 19.34 -24.97
CA GLY A 152 -12.75 18.51 -26.18
C GLY A 152 -11.53 17.63 -26.45
N ALA A 153 -10.45 17.77 -25.67
CA ALA A 153 -9.34 16.82 -25.66
C ALA A 153 -9.81 15.45 -25.15
N GLN A 154 -9.05 14.42 -25.53
CA GLN A 154 -9.36 13.05 -25.17
C GLN A 154 -8.14 12.33 -24.60
N ALA A 155 -8.37 11.40 -23.67
CA ALA A 155 -7.40 10.41 -23.24
C ALA A 155 -7.88 9.03 -23.68
N ALA A 156 -7.88 8.77 -24.99
CA ALA A 156 -8.44 7.53 -25.53
C ALA A 156 -7.42 6.38 -25.53
N SER A 157 -7.92 5.15 -25.39
CA SER A 157 -7.13 3.91 -25.45
C SER A 157 -5.92 3.96 -24.53
N ALA A 158 -4.70 4.09 -25.08
CA ALA A 158 -3.48 4.25 -24.33
C ALA A 158 -3.52 5.45 -23.36
N GLY A 159 -4.14 6.55 -23.76
CA GLY A 159 -4.30 7.73 -22.91
C GLY A 159 -5.03 7.41 -21.60
N ALA A 160 -6.12 6.64 -21.66
CA ALA A 160 -6.91 6.29 -20.48
C ALA A 160 -6.09 5.49 -19.46
N ILE A 161 -5.28 4.54 -19.94
CA ILE A 161 -4.39 3.75 -19.08
C ILE A 161 -3.35 4.65 -18.42
N LEU A 162 -2.76 5.59 -19.17
CA LEU A 162 -1.79 6.53 -18.62
C LEU A 162 -2.43 7.44 -17.56
N THR A 163 -3.66 7.88 -17.79
CA THR A 163 -4.45 8.65 -16.80
C THR A 163 -4.69 7.84 -15.53
N ILE A 164 -5.01 6.56 -15.63
CA ILE A 164 -5.23 5.68 -14.47
C ILE A 164 -3.93 5.45 -13.69
N ALA A 165 -2.79 5.39 -14.37
CA ALA A 165 -1.49 5.19 -13.74
C ALA A 165 -0.97 6.43 -12.99
N ALA A 166 -1.52 7.61 -13.27
CA ALA A 166 -1.12 8.85 -12.61
C ALA A 166 -1.60 8.91 -11.16
N HIS A 167 -0.90 9.70 -10.35
CA HIS A 167 -1.30 9.90 -8.94
C HIS A 167 -2.61 10.69 -8.83
N VAL A 168 -2.82 11.63 -9.76
CA VAL A 168 -4.04 12.44 -9.87
C VAL A 168 -4.45 12.53 -11.34
N ALA A 169 -5.75 12.49 -11.59
CA ALA A 169 -6.35 12.76 -12.88
C ALA A 169 -7.32 13.95 -12.76
N ALA A 170 -7.29 14.86 -13.73
CA ALA A 170 -8.11 16.07 -13.78
C ALA A 170 -8.60 16.39 -15.20
#